data_AF-A0A832UL32-F1
#
_entry.id   AF-A0A832UL32-F1
#
_cell.length_a   1.000
_cell.length_b   1.000
_cell.length_c   1.000
_cell.angle_alpha   90.00
_cell.angle_beta   90.00
_cell.angle_gamma   90.00
#
_symmetry.space_group_name_H-M   'P 1'
#
loop_
_entity.id
_entity.type
_entity.pdbx_description
1 polymer ?
#
loop_
_entity_poly.entity_id
_entity_poly.type
_entity_poly.pdbx_seq_one_letter_code
_entity_poly.pdbx_strand_id
1 'polypeptide(L)'
;YGTFIPWFLTQLREFLYLVFLLNFSVGTFNLLPMKPLDGGLILEEVVNYRITDERRKDFNHTLNWWTRPLPMGIRCWISRRFNKLLDFLHKHELSEVRAQFIVTVFSYFLIIVLFVLIIYGMLPGILKMI
;
A
#
# COMPACT_ATOMS: atom_id res chain seq x y z
N TYR A 1 -45.01 18.38 10.81
CA TYR A 1 -43.65 18.84 10.45
C TYR A 1 -42.55 17.80 10.76
N GLY A 2 -42.82 16.49 10.62
CA GLY A 2 -41.87 15.43 11.02
C GLY A 2 -41.31 14.57 9.88
N THR A 3 -41.69 14.82 8.63
CA THR A 3 -41.39 13.94 7.48
C THR A 3 -40.32 14.50 6.53
N PHE A 4 -40.05 15.80 6.57
CA PHE A 4 -39.10 16.45 5.66
C PHE A 4 -37.63 16.25 6.08
N ILE A 5 -37.36 16.34 7.39
CA ILE A 5 -36.01 16.14 7.96
C ILE A 5 -35.52 14.69 7.76
N PRO A 6 -36.33 13.63 8.00
CA PRO A 6 -35.88 12.25 7.78
C PRO A 6 -35.57 11.92 6.32
N TRP A 7 -36.36 12.45 5.36
CA TRP A 7 -36.18 12.16 3.94
C TRP A 7 -34.90 12.82 3.39
N PHE A 8 -34.66 14.10 3.71
CA PHE A 8 -33.45 14.81 3.31
C PHE A 8 -32.17 14.16 3.89
N LEU A 9 -32.20 13.77 5.17
CA LEU A 9 -31.07 13.08 5.79
C LEU A 9 -30.81 11.70 5.17
N THR A 10 -31.86 10.98 4.76
CA THR A 10 -31.71 9.68 4.11
C THR A 10 -31.06 9.82 2.74
N GLN A 11 -31.51 10.79 1.93
CA GLN A 11 -30.90 11.08 0.62
C GLN A 11 -29.46 11.58 0.74
N LEU A 12 -29.17 12.46 1.69
CA LEU A 12 -27.81 12.95 1.92
C LEU A 12 -26.88 11.81 2.36
N ARG A 13 -27.36 10.91 3.23
CA ARG A 13 -26.61 9.72 3.63
C ARG A 13 -26.33 8.80 2.44
N GLU A 14 -27.30 8.55 1.58
CA GLU A 14 -27.11 7.73 0.37
C GLU A 14 -26.10 8.37 -0.59
N PHE A 15 -26.20 9.68 -0.81
CA PHE A 15 -25.25 10.41 -1.63
C PHE A 15 -23.83 10.35 -1.05
N LEU A 16 -23.66 10.63 0.25
CA LEU A 16 -22.37 10.55 0.92
C LEU A 16 -21.81 9.12 0.91
N TYR A 17 -22.66 8.10 1.06
CA TYR A 17 -22.25 6.71 0.98
C TYR A 17 -21.78 6.34 -0.44
N LEU A 18 -22.47 6.78 -1.48
CA LEU A 18 -22.06 6.57 -2.87
C LEU A 18 -20.75 7.30 -3.19
N VAL A 19 -20.60 8.54 -2.75
CA VAL A 19 -19.35 9.31 -2.90
C VAL A 19 -18.22 8.61 -2.14
N PHE A 20 -18.47 8.15 -0.91
CA PHE A 20 -17.50 7.38 -0.13
C PHE A 20 -17.11 6.09 -0.86
N LEU A 21 -18.08 5.31 -1.31
CA LEU A 21 -17.85 4.05 -1.99
C LEU A 21 -17.05 4.24 -3.28
N LEU A 22 -17.37 5.28 -4.05
CA LEU A 22 -16.65 5.62 -5.28
C LEU A 22 -15.19 6.00 -4.97
N ASN A 23 -14.96 6.92 -4.02
CA ASN A 23 -13.61 7.34 -3.65
C ASN A 23 -12.81 6.21 -3.03
N PHE A 24 -13.42 5.40 -2.18
CA PHE A 24 -12.80 4.23 -1.57
C PHE A 24 -12.43 3.19 -2.64
N SER A 25 -13.33 2.92 -3.58
CA SER A 25 -13.08 1.96 -4.67
C SER A 25 -11.96 2.47 -5.58
N VAL A 26 -12.06 3.69 -6.10
CA VAL A 26 -11.05 4.30 -6.97
C VAL A 26 -9.70 4.40 -6.25
N GLY A 27 -9.68 4.83 -4.99
CA GLY A 27 -8.47 4.88 -4.19
C GLY A 27 -7.85 3.50 -3.97
N THR A 28 -8.67 2.47 -3.69
CA THR A 28 -8.19 1.09 -3.54
C THR A 28 -7.62 0.55 -4.85
N PHE A 29 -8.26 0.82 -5.98
CA PHE A 29 -7.75 0.42 -7.30
C PHE A 29 -6.43 1.14 -7.63
N ASN A 30 -6.31 2.43 -7.33
CA ASN A 30 -5.07 3.17 -7.52
C ASN A 30 -3.93 2.67 -6.65
N LEU A 31 -4.21 2.18 -5.44
CA LEU A 31 -3.20 1.60 -4.55
C LEU A 31 -2.75 0.20 -4.97
N LEU A 32 -3.37 -0.41 -5.98
CA LEU A 32 -2.91 -1.72 -6.45
C LEU A 32 -1.49 -1.61 -7.02
N PRO A 33 -0.60 -2.57 -6.70
CA PRO A 33 0.79 -2.56 -7.13
C PRO A 33 0.92 -2.98 -8.61
N MET A 34 0.38 -2.17 -9.50
CA MET A 34 0.33 -2.39 -10.94
C MET A 34 0.63 -1.08 -11.68
N LYS A 35 1.53 -1.08 -12.67
CA LYS A 35 1.68 0.08 -13.58
C LYS A 35 0.51 0.11 -14.59
N PRO A 36 -0.10 1.27 -14.90
CA PRO A 36 0.30 2.64 -14.59
C PRO A 36 -0.35 3.26 -13.32
N LEU A 37 -0.92 2.46 -12.42
CA LEU A 37 -1.59 2.95 -11.20
C LEU A 37 -0.56 3.44 -10.17
N ASP A 38 -0.98 4.34 -9.28
CA ASP A 38 -0.12 4.98 -8.26
C ASP A 38 0.59 3.96 -7.35
N GLY A 39 -0.07 2.85 -7.01
CA GLY A 39 0.47 1.76 -6.20
C GLY A 39 1.65 1.06 -6.86
N GLY A 40 1.71 1.03 -8.19
CA GLY A 40 2.86 0.54 -8.93
C GLY A 40 4.09 1.42 -8.75
N LEU A 41 3.91 2.74 -8.72
CA LEU A 41 4.98 3.72 -8.45
C LEU A 41 5.43 3.67 -7.00
N ILE A 42 4.50 3.54 -6.06
CA ILE A 42 4.81 3.37 -4.63
C ILE A 42 5.64 2.09 -4.42
N LEU A 43 5.25 0.98 -5.05
CA LEU A 43 6.01 -0.26 -4.96
C LEU A 43 7.41 -0.10 -5.56
N GLU A 44 7.55 0.58 -6.69
CA GLU A 44 8.86 0.88 -7.30
C GLU A 44 9.76 1.69 -6.36
N GLU A 45 9.23 2.74 -5.73
CA GLU A 45 9.97 3.55 -4.76
C GLU A 45 10.37 2.73 -3.52
N VAL A 46 9.49 1.86 -3.02
CA VAL A 46 9.78 0.98 -1.88
C VAL A 46 10.85 -0.04 -2.22
N VAL A 47 10.81 -0.63 -3.42
CA VAL A 47 11.81 -1.62 -3.88
C VAL A 47 13.15 -0.93 -4.21
N ASN A 48 13.13 0.29 -4.73
CA ASN A 48 14.32 1.09 -5.03
C ASN A 48 14.79 1.92 -3.81
N TYR A 49 14.20 1.73 -2.63
CA TYR A 49 14.47 2.59 -1.49
C TYR A 49 15.95 2.52 -1.07
N ARG A 50 16.65 3.65 -1.21
CA ARG A 50 18.06 3.79 -0.80
C ARG A 50 18.16 4.47 0.56
N ILE A 51 18.80 3.80 1.50
CA ILE A 51 19.09 4.37 2.82
C ILE A 51 20.39 5.15 2.73
N THR A 52 20.28 6.47 2.65
CA THR A 52 21.43 7.36 2.79
C THR A 52 21.89 7.40 4.25
N ASP A 53 23.19 7.66 4.46
CA ASP A 53 23.77 7.76 5.81
C ASP A 53 23.10 8.84 6.66
N GLU A 54 22.64 9.92 6.04
CA GLU A 54 21.89 10.98 6.73
C GLU A 54 20.53 10.48 7.22
N ARG A 55 19.76 9.78 6.37
CA ARG A 55 18.49 9.17 6.79
C ARG A 55 18.70 8.15 7.90
N ARG A 56 19.78 7.37 7.84
CA ARG A 56 20.15 6.41 8.90
C ARG A 56 20.34 7.10 10.25
N LYS A 57 21.01 8.25 10.28
CA LYS A 57 21.20 9.04 11.50
C LYS A 57 19.87 9.57 12.03
N ASP A 58 19.02 10.08 11.15
CA ASP A 58 17.71 10.62 11.51
C ASP A 58 16.78 9.54 12.09
N PHE A 59 16.75 8.35 11.47
CA PHE A 59 16.04 7.19 12.01
C PHE A 59 16.57 6.76 13.37
N ASN A 60 17.90 6.72 13.55
CA ASN A 60 18.50 6.37 14.84
C ASN A 60 18.17 7.41 15.93
N HIS A 61 18.15 8.70 15.58
CA HIS A 61 17.75 9.76 16.51
C HIS A 61 16.27 9.62 16.91
N THR A 62 15.39 9.42 15.93
CA THR A 62 13.94 9.21 16.14
C THR A 62 13.67 7.94 16.96
N LEU A 63 14.35 6.84 16.65
CA LEU A 63 14.24 5.59 17.40
C LEU A 63 14.72 5.75 18.84
N ASN A 64 15.84 6.44 19.05
CA ASN A 64 16.34 6.73 20.40
C ASN A 64 15.36 7.59 21.20
N TRP A 65 14.72 8.57 20.55
CA TRP A 65 13.67 9.37 21.17
C TRP A 65 12.45 8.52 21.55
N TRP A 66 11.96 7.67 20.65
CA TRP A 66 10.79 6.81 20.88
C TRP A 66 11.04 5.71 21.92
N THR A 67 12.28 5.21 22.00
CA THR A 67 12.67 4.13 22.94
C THR A 67 13.16 4.64 24.30
N ARG A 68 13.18 5.97 24.54
CA ARG A 68 13.50 6.57 25.85
C ARG A 68 12.70 6.02 27.05
N PRO A 69 11.38 5.79 26.95
CA PRO A 69 10.61 5.28 28.09
C PRO A 69 10.87 3.79 28.37
N LEU A 70 11.61 3.09 27.50
CA LEU A 70 11.81 1.64 27.63
C LEU A 70 13.04 1.31 28.51
N PRO A 71 12.99 0.17 29.24
CA PRO A 71 14.14 -0.36 29.95
C PRO A 71 15.37 -0.54 29.07
N MET A 72 16.57 -0.34 29.64
CA MET A 72 17.86 -0.37 28.95
C MET A 72 18.05 -1.62 28.08
N GLY A 73 17.68 -2.80 28.59
CA GLY A 73 17.79 -4.07 27.86
C GLY A 73 16.94 -4.10 26.59
N ILE A 74 15.70 -3.62 26.68
CA ILE A 74 14.76 -3.56 25.54
C ILE A 74 15.25 -2.53 24.52
N ARG A 75 15.69 -1.35 24.98
CA ARG A 75 16.26 -0.31 24.12
C ARG A 75 17.44 -0.83 23.31
N CYS A 76 18.39 -1.52 23.95
CA CYS A 76 19.54 -2.09 23.28
C CYS A 76 19.14 -3.20 22.30
N TRP A 77 18.18 -4.06 22.65
CA TRP A 77 17.68 -5.09 21.75
C TRP A 77 17.03 -4.49 20.50
N ILE A 78 16.14 -3.50 20.66
CA ILE A 78 15.48 -2.80 19.55
C ILE A 78 16.53 -2.12 18.67
N SER A 79 17.45 -1.35 19.26
CA SER A 79 18.47 -0.61 18.51
C SER A 79 19.41 -1.55 17.73
N ARG A 80 19.84 -2.68 18.31
CA ARG A 80 20.64 -3.69 17.59
C ARG A 80 19.86 -4.31 16.44
N ARG A 81 18.59 -4.68 16.69
CA ARG A 81 17.74 -5.29 15.67
C ARG A 81 17.51 -4.33 14.50
N PHE A 82 17.24 -3.07 14.81
CA PHE A 82 17.01 -2.01 13.84
C PHE A 82 18.27 -1.69 13.03
N ASN A 83 19.42 -1.50 13.68
CA ASN A 83 20.68 -1.26 12.96
C ASN A 83 21.05 -2.45 12.05
N LYS A 84 20.79 -3.69 12.47
CA LYS A 84 21.01 -4.87 11.62
C LYS A 84 20.10 -4.89 10.39
N LEU A 85 18.85 -4.41 10.52
CA LEU A 85 17.93 -4.25 9.38
C LEU A 85 18.42 -3.16 8.42
N LEU A 86 18.84 -2.01 8.95
CA LEU A 86 19.39 -0.93 8.14
C LEU A 86 20.67 -1.36 7.40
N ASP A 87 21.58 -2.07 8.07
CA ASP A 87 22.78 -2.62 7.42
C ASP A 87 22.43 -3.63 6.33
N PHE A 88 21.40 -4.46 6.55
CA PHE A 88 20.92 -5.39 5.53
C PHE A 88 20.38 -4.65 4.30
N LEU A 89 19.55 -3.61 4.52
CA LEU A 89 18.97 -2.80 3.45
C LEU A 89 20.04 -2.02 2.69
N HIS A 90 21.01 -1.43 3.39
CA HIS A 90 22.12 -0.70 2.79
C HIS A 90 23.06 -1.61 1.99
N LYS A 91 23.28 -2.85 2.43
CA LYS A 91 24.15 -3.80 1.72
C LYS A 91 23.46 -4.45 0.51
N HIS A 92 22.13 -4.41 0.46
CA HIS A 92 21.33 -5.04 -0.59
C HIS A 92 20.65 -3.99 -1.49
N GLU A 93 21.43 -3.01 -1.95
CA GLU A 93 20.96 -2.05 -2.95
C GLU A 93 20.59 -2.79 -4.25
N LEU A 94 19.29 -2.82 -4.55
CA LEU A 94 18.80 -3.26 -5.83
C LEU A 94 19.07 -2.16 -6.86
N SER A 95 19.79 -2.50 -7.93
CA SER A 95 19.91 -1.62 -9.10
C SER A 95 18.51 -1.23 -9.59
N GLU A 96 18.31 0.05 -9.94
CA GLU A 96 17.01 0.58 -10.39
C GLU A 96 16.40 -0.27 -11.52
N VAL A 97 17.26 -0.78 -12.40
CA VAL A 97 16.87 -1.66 -13.52
C VAL A 97 16.25 -2.97 -13.00
N ARG A 98 16.82 -3.56 -11.93
CA ARG A 98 16.29 -4.78 -11.32
C ARG A 98 14.99 -4.51 -10.57
N ALA A 99 14.92 -3.40 -9.85
CA ALA A 99 13.70 -2.98 -9.15
C ALA A 99 12.54 -2.79 -10.15
N GLN A 100 12.78 -2.04 -11.22
CA GLN A 100 11.81 -1.84 -12.30
C GLN A 100 11.37 -3.14 -12.95
N PHE A 101 12.31 -4.06 -13.21
CA PHE A 101 12.00 -5.37 -13.76
C PHE A 101 11.09 -6.17 -12.81
N ILE A 102 11.44 -6.25 -11.53
CA ILE A 102 10.65 -6.96 -10.51
C ILE A 102 9.23 -6.39 -10.43
N VAL A 103 9.10 -5.07 -10.34
CA VAL A 103 7.79 -4.39 -10.25
C VAL A 103 6.96 -4.63 -11.50
N THR A 104 7.58 -4.60 -12.68
CA THR A 104 6.89 -4.82 -13.95
C THR A 104 6.39 -6.26 -14.06
N VAL A 105 7.24 -7.24 -13.76
CA VAL A 105 6.84 -8.66 -13.76
C VAL A 105 5.71 -8.91 -12.76
N PHE A 106 5.84 -8.36 -11.54
CA PHE A 106 4.81 -8.48 -10.51
C PHE A 106 3.48 -7.82 -10.93
N SER A 107 3.55 -6.64 -11.56
CA SER A 107 2.38 -5.94 -12.11
C SER A 107 1.67 -6.80 -13.16
N TYR A 108 2.40 -7.35 -14.13
CA TYR A 108 1.81 -8.21 -15.16
C TYR A 108 1.19 -9.47 -14.57
N PHE A 109 1.86 -10.11 -13.61
CA PHE A 109 1.32 -11.27 -12.91
C PHE A 109 -0.03 -10.93 -12.25
N LEU A 110 -0.13 -9.81 -11.54
CA LEU A 110 -1.38 -9.39 -10.91
C LEU A 110 -2.48 -9.07 -11.92
N ILE A 111 -2.15 -8.41 -13.03
CA ILE A 111 -3.11 -8.13 -14.12
C ILE A 111 -3.68 -9.44 -14.67
N ILE A 112 -2.82 -10.45 -14.88
CA ILE A 112 -3.26 -11.77 -15.37
C ILE A 112 -4.19 -12.44 -14.37
N VAL A 113 -3.83 -12.47 -13.08
CA VAL A 113 -4.67 -13.05 -12.03
C VAL A 113 -6.03 -12.34 -11.99
N LEU A 114 -6.03 -11.01 -12.05
CA LEU A 114 -7.26 -10.21 -12.03
C LEU A 114 -8.13 -10.47 -13.26
N PHE A 115 -7.52 -10.57 -14.45
CA PHE A 115 -8.22 -10.91 -15.68
C PHE A 115 -8.86 -12.31 -15.62
N VAL A 116 -8.14 -13.31 -15.09
CA VAL A 116 -8.67 -14.65 -14.87
C VAL A 116 -9.85 -14.63 -13.88
N LEU A 117 -9.75 -13.88 -12.79
CA LEU A 117 -10.84 -13.73 -11.81
C LEU A 117 -12.08 -13.09 -12.45
N ILE A 118 -11.90 -12.06 -13.27
CA ILE A 118 -13.01 -11.42 -14.00
C ILE A 118 -13.68 -12.41 -14.94
N ILE A 119 -12.90 -13.11 -15.78
CA ILE A 119 -13.43 -14.11 -16.71
C ILE A 119 -14.18 -15.19 -15.95
N TYR A 120 -13.59 -15.75 -14.89
CA TYR A 120 -14.20 -16.79 -14.08
C TYR A 120 -15.50 -16.33 -13.41
N GLY A 121 -15.56 -15.08 -12.95
CA GLY A 121 -16.77 -14.50 -12.36
C GLY A 121 -17.87 -14.19 -13.38
N MET A 122 -17.51 -13.74 -14.59
CA MET A 122 -18.45 -13.33 -15.63
C MET A 122 -18.99 -14.50 -16.47
N LEU A 123 -18.14 -15.50 -16.77
CA LEU A 123 -18.51 -16.68 -17.56
C LEU A 123 -19.79 -17.38 -17.10
N PRO A 124 -19.96 -17.75 -15.81
CA PRO A 124 -21.18 -18.41 -15.35
C PRO A 124 -22.41 -17.51 -15.45
N GLY A 125 -22.25 -16.19 -15.43
CA GLY A 125 -23.33 -15.24 -15.66
C GLY A 125 -23.77 -15.23 -17.12
N ILE A 126 -22.82 -15.17 -18.06
CA ILE A 126 -23.07 -15.18 -19.50
C ILE A 126 -23.69 -16.51 -19.95
N LEU A 127 -23.13 -17.64 -19.48
CA LEU A 127 -23.64 -18.98 -19.81
C LEU A 127 -25.06 -19.26 -19.29
N LYS A 128 -25.54 -18.51 -18.29
CA LYS A 128 -26.93 -18.60 -17.81
C LYS A 128 -27.90 -17.75 -18.63
N MET A 129 -27.40 -16.81 -19.43
CA MET A 129 -28.21 -15.91 -20.25
C MET A 129 -28.35 -16.37 -21.71
N ILE A 130 -27.49 -17.28 -22.17
CA ILE A 130 -27.55 -17.98 -23.46
C ILE A 130 -28.30 -19.30 -23.27
#